data_AF-A0A2H9MSR2-F1
#
_entry.id   AF-A0A2H9MSR2-F1
#
_cell.length_a   1.000
_cell.length_b   1.000
_cell.length_c   1.000
_cell.angle_alpha   90.00
_cell.angle_beta   90.00
_cell.angle_gamma   90.00
#
_symmetry.space_group_name_H-M   'P 1'
#
loop_
_entity.id
_entity.type
_entity.pdbx_description
1 polymer ?
#
loop_
_entity_poly.entity_id
_entity_poly.type
_entity_poly.pdbx_seq_one_letter_code
_entity_poly.pdbx_strand_id
1 'polypeptide(L)'
;MKETTQSQINLGDYNKVQDQAKAVGIGKISGKIINIKDFRTNRGRPSQFTAKEAIGEDGLTEYHVIDTMESFEINKQQVCSFFVTPAIVKQIQRVPNYQEELASGKVFGPCKVGQKKSTKTNANYWCLLFPGEEGY
;
A
#
# COMPACT_ATOMS: atom_id res chain seq x y z
N MET A 1 36.31 12.54 12.13
CA MET A 1 35.86 12.63 10.72
C MET A 1 34.83 11.53 10.49
N LYS A 2 33.65 11.86 9.97
CA LYS A 2 32.56 10.91 9.71
C LYS A 2 32.77 10.32 8.32
N GLU A 3 32.96 9.01 8.22
CA GLU A 3 32.89 8.30 6.94
C GLU A 3 31.42 8.00 6.63
N THR A 4 30.90 8.70 5.63
CA THR A 4 29.57 8.46 5.06
C THR A 4 29.69 7.26 4.13
N THR A 5 29.33 6.08 4.59
CA THR A 5 29.20 4.90 3.72
C THR A 5 27.94 5.09 2.88
N GLN A 6 28.11 5.54 1.64
CA GLN A 6 27.07 5.49 0.62
C GLN A 6 26.74 4.02 0.36
N SER A 7 25.61 3.55 0.87
CA SER A 7 25.03 2.27 0.49
C SER A 7 24.66 2.35 -0.99
N GLN A 8 25.56 1.93 -1.87
CA GLN A 8 25.27 1.68 -3.28
C GLN A 8 24.15 0.63 -3.34
N ILE A 9 22.99 1.02 -3.87
CA ILE A 9 21.89 0.11 -4.14
C ILE A 9 22.38 -0.84 -5.23
N ASN A 10 22.58 -2.10 -4.86
CA ASN A 10 23.11 -3.12 -5.76
C ASN A 10 22.05 -3.41 -6.84
N LEU A 11 22.33 -3.06 -8.11
CA LEU A 11 21.36 -3.23 -9.21
C LEU A 11 20.88 -4.70 -9.38
N GLY A 12 21.62 -5.67 -8.83
CA GLY A 12 21.24 -7.08 -8.80
C GLY A 12 20.09 -7.44 -7.85
N ASP A 13 19.67 -6.54 -6.95
CA ASP A 13 18.53 -6.77 -6.04
C ASP A 13 17.17 -6.39 -6.67
N TYR A 14 17.15 -5.69 -7.81
CA TYR A 14 15.90 -5.31 -8.50
C TYR A 14 15.09 -6.51 -9.03
N ASN A 15 15.73 -7.66 -9.22
CA ASN A 15 15.10 -8.88 -9.76
C ASN A 15 14.95 -10.00 -8.74
N LYS A 16 15.21 -9.77 -7.45
CA LYS A 16 14.83 -10.76 -6.44
C LYS A 16 13.30 -10.74 -6.34
N VAL A 17 12.69 -11.88 -6.66
CA VAL A 17 11.33 -12.20 -6.20
C VAL A 17 11.34 -11.90 -4.72
N GLN A 18 10.76 -10.76 -4.32
CA GLN A 18 10.66 -10.41 -2.91
C GLN A 18 9.86 -11.54 -2.28
N ASP A 19 10.55 -12.45 -1.58
CA ASP A 19 9.92 -13.28 -0.57
C ASP A 19 9.13 -12.30 0.27
N GLN A 20 7.81 -12.49 0.31
CA GLN A 20 6.86 -11.59 0.96
C GLN A 20 7.49 -11.15 2.27
N ALA A 21 8.01 -9.92 2.32
CA ALA A 21 8.65 -9.39 3.50
C ALA A 21 7.54 -9.08 4.50
N LYS A 22 6.84 -10.12 5.01
CA LYS A 22 5.60 -10.12 5.79
C LYS A 22 4.86 -8.78 5.71
N ALA A 23 4.57 -8.30 4.49
CA ALA A 23 4.23 -6.90 4.40
C ALA A 23 2.83 -6.71 4.97
N VAL A 24 2.71 -5.63 5.73
CA VAL A 24 1.60 -5.47 6.67
C VAL A 24 0.39 -4.99 5.89
N GLY A 25 -0.74 -5.70 6.00
CA GLY A 25 -1.99 -5.25 5.39
C GLY A 25 -2.49 -3.96 6.02
N ILE A 26 -3.04 -3.05 5.21
CA ILE A 26 -3.58 -1.75 5.64
C ILE A 26 -4.58 -1.85 6.80
N GLY A 27 -5.33 -2.96 6.89
CA GLY A 27 -6.27 -3.21 7.99
C GLY A 27 -5.63 -3.23 9.38
N LYS A 28 -4.31 -3.42 9.50
CA LYS A 28 -3.59 -3.37 10.79
C LYS A 28 -3.52 -1.97 11.39
N ILE A 29 -3.75 -0.94 10.58
CA ILE A 29 -3.81 0.46 11.03
C ILE A 29 -5.23 1.03 10.91
N SER A 30 -6.26 0.18 11.06
CA SER A 30 -7.65 0.62 11.09
C SER A 30 -7.89 1.76 12.09
N GLY A 31 -8.64 2.77 11.66
CA GLY A 31 -8.97 3.95 12.44
C GLY A 31 -7.87 5.02 12.48
N LYS A 32 -6.67 4.74 11.95
CA LYS A 32 -5.57 5.71 11.90
C LYS A 32 -5.73 6.66 10.72
N ILE A 33 -5.35 7.91 10.95
CA ILE A 33 -5.19 8.92 9.89
C ILE A 33 -3.81 8.73 9.28
N ILE A 34 -3.77 8.73 7.96
CA ILE A 34 -2.56 8.57 7.17
C ILE A 34 -2.47 9.61 6.06
N ASN A 35 -1.25 9.85 5.66
CA ASN A 35 -0.84 10.70 4.56
C ASN A 35 0.01 9.86 3.62
N ILE A 36 -0.52 9.53 2.45
CA ILE A 36 0.13 8.65 1.49
C ILE A 36 1.18 9.46 0.72
N LYS A 37 2.44 9.05 0.80
CA LYS A 37 3.56 9.72 0.12
C LYS A 37 4.05 8.98 -1.13
N ASP A 38 3.73 7.68 -1.23
CA ASP A 38 4.08 6.88 -2.40
C ASP A 38 3.06 5.75 -2.61
N PHE A 39 2.91 5.32 -3.86
CA PHE A 39 2.07 4.21 -4.27
C PHE A 39 2.77 3.42 -5.37
N ARG A 40 2.95 2.12 -5.13
CA ARG A 40 3.63 1.22 -6.06
C ARG A 40 2.85 -0.07 -6.27
N THR A 41 2.99 -0.59 -7.49
CA THR A 41 2.55 -1.94 -7.86
C THR A 41 3.79 -2.80 -8.00
N ASN A 42 3.82 -3.90 -7.26
CA ASN A 42 4.91 -4.85 -7.25
C ASN A 42 4.38 -6.21 -7.73
N ARG A 43 5.30 -7.08 -8.17
CA ARG A 43 5.00 -8.48 -8.51
C ARG A 43 5.69 -9.42 -7.53
N GLY A 44 5.07 -10.55 -7.24
CA GLY A 44 5.67 -11.56 -6.36
C GLY A 44 4.77 -12.75 -6.13
N ARG A 45 5.12 -13.56 -5.14
CA ARG A 45 4.45 -14.85 -4.94
C ARG A 45 3.01 -14.67 -4.47
N PRO A 46 2.04 -15.38 -5.10
CA PRO A 46 0.66 -15.38 -4.65
C PRO A 46 0.53 -15.96 -3.24
N SER A 47 -0.49 -15.50 -2.52
CA SER A 47 -0.90 -16.08 -1.25
C SER A 47 -1.96 -17.15 -1.46
N GLN A 48 -2.26 -17.93 -0.42
CA GLN A 48 -3.41 -18.85 -0.42
C GLN A 48 -4.77 -18.16 -0.70
N PHE A 49 -4.84 -16.84 -0.56
CA PHE A 49 -6.03 -16.04 -0.79
C PHE A 49 -6.01 -15.30 -2.14
N THR A 50 -4.94 -15.44 -2.92
CA THR A 50 -4.85 -14.85 -4.26
C THR A 50 -5.73 -15.64 -5.23
N ALA A 51 -6.64 -14.96 -5.92
CA ALA A 51 -7.53 -15.58 -6.89
C ALA A 51 -6.72 -16.16 -8.06
N LYS A 52 -7.11 -17.32 -8.59
CA LYS A 52 -6.33 -18.02 -9.62
C LYS A 52 -6.17 -17.18 -10.89
N GLU A 53 -7.21 -16.42 -11.23
CA GLU A 53 -7.25 -15.48 -12.35
C GLU A 53 -6.31 -14.28 -12.20
N ALA A 54 -5.83 -13.98 -10.98
CA ALA A 54 -4.87 -12.91 -10.73
C ALA A 54 -3.40 -13.38 -10.78
N ILE A 55 -3.18 -14.69 -10.95
CA ILE A 55 -1.85 -15.29 -11.07
C ILE A 55 -1.48 -15.31 -12.55
N GLY A 56 -0.40 -14.62 -12.91
CA GLY A 56 0.13 -14.62 -14.27
C GLY A 56 0.69 -15.99 -14.68
N GLU A 57 0.95 -16.16 -15.97
CA GLU A 57 1.53 -17.41 -16.52
C GLU A 57 2.90 -17.75 -15.91
N ASP A 58 3.62 -16.75 -15.43
CA ASP A 58 4.88 -16.87 -14.71
C ASP A 58 4.73 -17.27 -13.23
N GLY A 59 3.51 -17.51 -12.76
CA GLY A 59 3.20 -17.90 -11.38
C GLY A 59 3.27 -16.74 -10.38
N LEU A 60 3.38 -15.49 -10.84
CA LEU A 60 3.43 -14.30 -9.99
C LEU A 60 2.11 -13.52 -10.01
N THR A 61 1.78 -12.87 -8.91
CA THR A 61 0.64 -11.94 -8.80
C THR A 61 1.13 -10.52 -8.61
N GLU A 62 0.34 -9.57 -9.11
CA GLU A 62 0.47 -8.17 -8.74
C GLU A 62 -0.07 -7.93 -7.33
N TYR A 63 0.55 -7.00 -6.62
CA TYR A 63 0.06 -6.48 -5.36
C TYR A 63 0.41 -5.00 -5.24
N HIS A 64 -0.41 -4.27 -4.49
CA HIS A 64 -0.30 -2.82 -4.39
C HIS A 64 0.11 -2.43 -2.98
N VAL A 65 1.05 -1.49 -2.90
CA VAL A 65 1.59 -0.99 -1.64
C VAL A 65 1.48 0.52 -1.64
N ILE A 66 1.08 1.08 -0.49
CA ILE A 66 1.24 2.50 -0.21
C ILE A 66 2.36 2.67 0.82
N ASP A 67 3.08 3.78 0.72
CA ASP A 67 3.88 4.29 1.82
C ASP A 67 3.21 5.50 2.44
N THR A 68 3.25 5.57 3.77
CA THR A 68 2.71 6.67 4.56
C THR A 68 3.82 7.57 5.09
N MET A 69 3.49 8.83 5.34
CA MET A 69 4.36 9.75 6.10
C MET A 69 4.50 9.29 7.55
N GLU A 70 3.41 8.78 8.12
CA GLU A 70 3.36 8.21 9.45
C GLU A 70 4.04 6.84 9.50
N SER A 71 4.60 6.51 10.66
CA SER A 71 5.05 5.16 11.00
C SER A 71 4.22 4.65 12.16
N PHE A 72 3.84 3.38 12.12
CA PHE A 72 3.03 2.74 13.14
C PHE A 72 3.75 1.53 13.72
N GLU A 73 3.69 1.38 15.04
CA GLU A 73 4.23 0.19 15.69
C GLU A 73 3.30 -1.01 15.49
N ILE A 74 3.78 -2.05 14.80
CA ILE A 74 3.04 -3.27 14.51
C ILE A 74 3.98 -4.44 14.80
N ASN A 75 3.60 -5.31 15.73
CA ASN A 75 4.43 -6.42 16.19
C ASN A 75 5.84 -5.97 16.62
N LYS A 76 5.95 -4.85 17.34
CA LYS A 76 7.21 -4.23 17.81
C LYS A 76 8.13 -3.72 16.69
N GLN A 77 7.61 -3.54 15.48
CA GLN A 77 8.34 -2.95 14.36
C GLN A 77 7.63 -1.68 13.90
N GLN A 78 8.40 -0.64 13.60
CA GLN A 78 7.87 0.57 12.96
C GLN A 78 7.64 0.28 11.48
N VAL A 79 6.40 0.43 11.05
CA VAL A 79 5.96 0.12 9.68
C VAL A 79 5.29 1.36 9.09
N CYS A 80 5.72 1.75 7.91
CA CYS A 80 5.15 2.85 7.12
C CYS A 80 4.72 2.40 5.70
N SER A 81 4.87 1.12 5.37
CA SER A 81 4.49 0.54 4.09
C SER A 81 3.40 -0.50 4.27
N PHE A 82 2.31 -0.39 3.51
CA PHE A 82 1.13 -1.22 3.71
C PHE A 82 0.59 -1.79 2.41
N PHE A 83 0.24 -3.08 2.42
CA PHE A 83 -0.53 -3.67 1.32
C PHE A 83 -1.95 -3.13 1.32
N VAL A 84 -2.43 -2.73 0.15
CA VAL A 84 -3.76 -2.16 -0.02
C VAL A 84 -4.63 -3.02 -0.92
N THR A 85 -5.94 -2.89 -0.74
CA THR A 85 -6.93 -3.60 -1.56
C THR A 85 -7.13 -2.91 -2.91
N PRO A 86 -7.64 -3.61 -3.93
CA PRO A 86 -8.02 -2.98 -5.20
C PRO A 86 -9.03 -1.84 -5.05
N ALA A 87 -9.82 -1.82 -3.97
CA ALA A 87 -10.74 -0.73 -3.68
C ALA A 87 -10.00 0.58 -3.36
N ILE A 88 -8.95 0.51 -2.52
CA ILE A 88 -8.08 1.65 -2.19
C ILE A 88 -7.30 2.10 -3.43
N VAL A 89 -6.78 1.16 -4.22
CA VAL A 89 -6.11 1.46 -5.50
C VAL A 89 -7.00 2.31 -6.40
N LYS A 90 -8.27 1.91 -6.56
CA LYS A 90 -9.25 2.68 -7.33
C LYS A 90 -9.53 4.07 -6.74
N GLN A 91 -9.42 4.25 -5.42
CA GLN A 91 -9.58 5.57 -4.80
C GLN A 91 -8.41 6.49 -5.13
N ILE A 92 -7.17 5.99 -5.07
CA ILE A 92 -5.96 6.75 -5.43
C ILE A 92 -5.98 7.10 -6.92
N GLN A 93 -6.27 6.12 -7.78
CA GLN A 93 -6.28 6.28 -9.24
C GLN A 93 -7.39 7.20 -9.77
N ARG A 94 -8.40 7.55 -8.96
CA ARG A 94 -9.41 8.54 -9.34
C ARG A 94 -8.89 9.98 -9.29
N VAL A 95 -7.77 10.20 -8.62
CA VAL A 95 -7.17 11.53 -8.50
C VAL A 95 -6.38 11.80 -9.77
N PRO A 96 -6.68 12.88 -10.49
CA PRO A 96 -5.92 13.26 -11.67
C PRO A 96 -4.43 13.41 -11.34
N ASN A 97 -3.56 12.92 -12.22
CA ASN A 97 -2.10 13.05 -12.12
C ASN A 97 -1.48 12.51 -10.82
N TYR A 98 -2.15 11.59 -10.11
CA TYR A 98 -1.69 11.10 -8.81
C TYR A 98 -0.22 10.60 -8.82
N GLN A 99 0.24 9.99 -9.91
CA GLN A 99 1.61 9.49 -10.03
C GLN A 99 2.63 10.64 -10.06
N GLU A 100 2.38 11.66 -10.88
CA GLU A 100 3.24 12.84 -10.99
C GLU A 100 3.25 13.63 -9.69
N GLU A 101 2.08 13.74 -9.06
CA GLU A 101 1.91 14.42 -7.78
C GLU A 101 2.71 13.73 -6.66
N LEU A 102 2.58 12.40 -6.52
CA LEU A 102 3.37 11.62 -5.55
C LEU A 102 4.87 11.67 -5.88
N ALA A 103 5.25 11.57 -7.15
CA ALA A 103 6.65 11.66 -7.58
C ALA A 103 7.28 13.04 -7.32
N SER A 104 6.47 14.11 -7.35
CA SER A 104 6.91 15.47 -6.98
C SER A 104 7.03 15.70 -5.47
N GLY A 105 6.72 14.69 -4.65
CA GLY A 105 6.75 14.76 -3.20
C GLY A 105 5.47 15.32 -2.57
N LYS A 106 4.39 15.50 -3.36
CA LYS A 106 3.07 15.77 -2.76
C LYS A 106 2.54 14.53 -2.06
N VAL A 107 1.64 14.78 -1.13
CA VAL A 107 1.05 13.77 -0.26
C VAL A 107 -0.44 13.68 -0.56
N PHE A 108 -0.95 12.46 -0.63
CA PHE A 108 -2.36 12.17 -0.76
C PHE A 108 -2.98 11.89 0.61
N GLY A 109 -3.86 12.78 1.06
CA GLY A 109 -4.44 12.77 2.39
C GLY A 109 -4.66 14.19 2.92
N PRO A 110 -5.00 14.34 4.22
CA PRO A 110 -5.17 13.28 5.20
C PRO A 110 -6.39 12.39 4.90
N CYS A 111 -6.28 11.09 5.15
CA CYS A 111 -7.40 10.15 5.07
C CYS A 111 -7.32 9.13 6.20
N LYS A 112 -8.46 8.59 6.62
CA LYS A 112 -8.54 7.57 7.67
C LYS A 112 -8.71 6.19 7.06
N VAL A 113 -7.99 5.21 7.58
CA VAL A 113 -8.16 3.81 7.18
C VAL A 113 -9.43 3.26 7.82
N GLY A 114 -10.40 2.87 7.00
CA GLY A 114 -11.70 2.37 7.47
C GLY A 114 -12.27 1.25 6.62
N GLN A 115 -13.50 0.86 6.92
CA GLN A 115 -14.26 -0.10 6.13
C GLN A 115 -15.59 0.51 5.71
N LYS A 116 -16.00 0.20 4.47
CA LYS A 116 -17.35 0.47 3.97
C LYS A 116 -18.03 -0.84 3.62
N LYS A 117 -19.36 -0.84 3.65
CA LYS A 117 -20.17 -1.97 3.19
C LYS A 117 -20.46 -1.82 1.71
N SER A 118 -20.12 -2.84 0.93
CA SER A 118 -20.44 -2.89 -0.50
C SER A 118 -21.95 -2.95 -0.70
N THR A 119 -22.51 -2.03 -1.49
CA THR A 119 -23.93 -2.06 -1.85
C THR A 119 -24.28 -3.20 -2.81
N LYS A 120 -23.29 -3.74 -3.53
CA LYS A 120 -23.48 -4.84 -4.49
C LYS A 120 -23.43 -6.22 -3.86
N THR A 121 -22.52 -6.41 -2.91
CA THR A 121 -22.21 -7.73 -2.33
C THR A 121 -22.52 -7.83 -0.84
N ASN A 122 -22.94 -6.72 -0.21
CA ASN A 122 -23.18 -6.60 1.22
C ASN A 122 -21.95 -6.91 2.12
N ALA A 123 -20.78 -7.11 1.52
CA ALA A 123 -19.53 -7.42 2.21
C ALA A 123 -18.79 -6.14 2.64
N ASN A 124 -18.09 -6.20 3.76
CA ASN A 124 -17.21 -5.12 4.21
C ASN A 124 -15.91 -5.15 3.41
N TYR A 125 -15.42 -3.97 3.00
CA TYR A 125 -14.14 -3.82 2.32
C TYR A 125 -13.35 -2.65 2.91
N TRP A 126 -12.03 -2.79 2.93
CA TRP A 126 -11.11 -1.72 3.37
C TRP A 126 -11.05 -0.59 2.34
N CYS A 127 -11.13 0.65 2.82
CA CYS A 127 -11.08 1.87 2.02
C CYS A 127 -10.41 3.02 2.78
N LEU A 128 -10.08 4.08 2.05
CA LEU A 128 -9.69 5.37 2.60
C LEU A 128 -10.94 6.22 2.81
N LEU A 129 -11.11 6.77 4.01
CA LEU A 129 -12.17 7.71 4.36
C LEU A 129 -11.59 9.12 4.34
N PHE A 130 -12.24 10.06 3.65
CA PHE A 130 -11.77 11.44 3.57
C PHE A 130 -12.54 12.34 4.55
N PRO A 131 -11.97 13.48 4.98
CA PRO A 131 -12.70 14.45 5.79
C PRO A 131 -14.07 14.79 5.18
N GLY A 132 -15.13 14.68 5.99
CA GLY A 132 -16.51 14.89 5.55
C GLY A 132 -17.24 13.64 5.06
N GLU A 133 -16.56 12.49 4.95
CA GLU A 133 -17.24 11.20 4.75
C GLU A 133 -17.72 10.60 6.08
N GLU A 134 -18.84 9.87 6.03
CA GLU A 134 -19.33 9.10 7.17
C GLU A 134 -18.26 8.09 7.64
N GLY A 135 -17.90 8.15 8.93
CA GLY A 135 -16.92 7.27 9.55
C GLY A 135 -15.47 7.80 9.61
N TYR A 136 -15.19 8.99 9.02
CA TYR A 136 -13.92 9.71 9.23
C TYR A 136 -13.76 10.12 10.70
#